data_AF-A0A4Y8C732-F1
#
_entry.id   AF-A0A4Y8C732-F1
#
_cell.length_a   1.000
_cell.length_b   1.000
_cell.length_c   1.000
_cell.angle_alpha   90.00
_cell.angle_beta   90.00
_cell.angle_gamma   90.00
#
_symmetry.space_group_name_H-M   'P 1'
#
loop_
_entity.id
_entity.type
_entity.pdbx_description
1 polymer ?
#
loop_
_entity_poly.entity_id
_entity_poly.type
_entity_poly.pdbx_seq_one_letter_code
_entity_poly.pdbx_strand_id
1 'polypeptide(L)'
;NVPTANTIAAVELTMAHLLTSARSFVNAHNFLKIERKWEREKWYGIELMNKTLGVIGFGNIGSRVAIRAKAFGMKILAYDPYISASKITDLDMEQAKNLDEILE
;
A
#
# COMPACT_ATOMS: atom_id res chain seq x y z
N ASN A 1 -22.29 -12.71 8.43
CA ASN A 1 -20.83 -12.56 8.15
C ASN A 1 -20.09 -12.59 9.49
N VAL A 2 -18.76 -12.80 9.50
CA VAL A 2 -17.92 -12.66 10.70
C VAL A 2 -17.01 -11.45 10.49
N PRO A 3 -17.49 -10.24 10.82
CA PRO A 3 -16.64 -9.05 10.75
C PRO A 3 -15.38 -9.30 11.59
N THR A 4 -14.25 -8.74 11.15
CA THR A 4 -12.92 -8.78 11.82
C THR A 4 -12.09 -10.05 11.75
N ALA A 5 -12.65 -11.23 11.44
CA ALA A 5 -11.89 -12.50 11.48
C ALA A 5 -10.62 -12.48 10.61
N ASN A 6 -10.67 -11.85 9.43
CA ASN A 6 -9.58 -11.84 8.46
C ASN A 6 -8.92 -10.47 8.29
N THR A 7 -9.14 -9.52 9.23
CA THR A 7 -8.64 -8.15 9.06
C THR A 7 -7.11 -8.10 8.97
N ILE A 8 -6.38 -8.77 9.86
CA ILE A 8 -4.91 -8.75 9.82
C ILE A 8 -4.38 -9.46 8.57
N ALA A 9 -4.95 -10.61 8.21
CA ALA A 9 -4.58 -11.33 7.00
C ALA A 9 -4.75 -10.45 5.73
N ALA A 10 -5.85 -9.71 5.63
CA ALA A 10 -6.06 -8.77 4.52
C ALA A 10 -5.03 -7.63 4.52
N VAL A 11 -4.75 -7.04 5.69
CA VAL A 11 -3.76 -5.96 5.83
C VAL A 11 -2.37 -6.41 5.40
N GLU A 12 -1.93 -7.58 5.87
CA GLU A 12 -0.60 -8.13 5.55
C GLU A 12 -0.51 -8.50 4.06
N LEU A 13 -1.56 -9.09 3.50
CA LEU A 13 -1.62 -9.42 2.09
C LEU A 13 -1.58 -8.17 1.20
N THR A 14 -2.25 -7.08 1.60
CA THR A 14 -2.15 -5.79 0.89
C THR A 14 -0.71 -5.26 0.88
N MET A 15 0.00 -5.30 2.02
CA MET A 15 1.40 -4.88 2.07
C MET A 15 2.30 -5.79 1.21
N ALA A 16 2.04 -7.09 1.20
CA ALA A 16 2.76 -8.04 0.35
C ALA A 16 2.56 -7.72 -1.15
N HIS A 17 1.32 -7.43 -1.56
CA HIS A 17 1.03 -7.00 -2.94
C HIS A 17 1.72 -5.69 -3.30
N LEU A 18 1.69 -4.69 -2.41
CA LEU A 18 2.37 -3.41 -2.63
C LEU A 18 3.87 -3.61 -2.91
N LEU A 19 4.56 -4.36 -2.05
CA LEU A 19 5.98 -4.66 -2.20
C LEU A 19 6.28 -5.49 -3.45
N THR A 20 5.46 -6.50 -3.72
CA THR A 20 5.63 -7.39 -4.88
C THR A 20 5.51 -6.61 -6.19
N SER A 21 4.53 -5.71 -6.28
CA SER A 21 4.30 -4.86 -7.44
C SER A 21 5.42 -3.83 -7.60
N ALA A 22 5.81 -3.14 -6.52
CA ALA A 22 6.88 -2.15 -6.56
C ALA A 22 8.23 -2.74 -7.00
N ARG A 23 8.46 -4.04 -6.76
CA ARG A 23 9.73 -4.72 -7.01
C ARG A 23 9.70 -5.71 -8.17
N SER A 24 8.60 -5.77 -8.94
CA SER A 24 8.41 -6.75 -10.03
C SER A 24 8.74 -8.19 -9.62
N PHE A 25 8.49 -8.54 -8.35
CA PHE A 25 9.11 -9.72 -7.72
C PHE A 25 8.64 -11.03 -8.34
N VAL A 26 7.35 -11.15 -8.66
CA VAL A 26 6.78 -12.35 -9.31
C VAL A 26 7.40 -12.57 -10.69
N ASN A 27 7.58 -11.50 -11.47
CA ASN A 27 8.17 -11.59 -12.81
C ASN A 27 9.65 -11.97 -12.73
N ALA A 28 10.42 -11.35 -11.82
CA ALA A 28 11.82 -11.69 -11.60
C ALA A 28 11.99 -13.15 -11.14
N HIS A 29 11.14 -13.62 -10.22
CA HIS A 29 11.12 -15.00 -9.76
C HIS A 29 10.85 -15.98 -10.90
N ASN A 30 9.79 -15.72 -11.69
CA ASN A 30 9.41 -16.58 -12.81
C ASN A 30 10.48 -16.62 -13.89
N PHE A 31 11.10 -15.50 -14.22
CA PHE A 31 12.19 -15.45 -15.20
C PHE A 31 13.39 -16.30 -14.77
N LEU A 32 13.76 -16.25 -13.49
CA LEU A 32 14.81 -17.12 -12.97
C LEU A 32 14.39 -18.60 -12.97
N LYS A 33 13.17 -18.90 -12.54
CA LYS A 33 12.71 -20.28 -12.32
C LYS A 33 12.36 -21.01 -13.61
N ILE A 34 11.71 -20.33 -14.54
CA ILE A 34 11.18 -20.87 -15.79
C ILE A 34 12.22 -20.69 -16.90
N GLU A 35 12.64 -19.45 -17.16
CA GLU A 35 13.56 -19.13 -18.27
C GLU A 35 15.02 -19.42 -17.94
N ARG A 36 15.35 -19.67 -16.67
CA ARG A 36 16.72 -19.95 -16.18
C ARG A 36 17.71 -18.82 -16.49
N LYS A 37 17.23 -17.58 -16.58
CA LYS A 37 18.02 -16.39 -16.88
C LYS A 37 18.15 -15.49 -15.66
N TRP A 38 19.33 -14.90 -15.48
CA TRP A 38 19.62 -13.93 -14.44
C TRP A 38 19.93 -12.56 -15.06
N GLU A 39 18.95 -11.66 -15.04
CA GLU A 39 19.06 -10.31 -15.61
C GLU A 39 18.63 -9.28 -14.58
N ARG A 40 19.51 -8.97 -13.63
CA ARG A 40 19.20 -8.07 -12.50
C ARG A 40 18.67 -6.71 -12.97
N GLU A 41 19.28 -6.14 -13.99
CA GLU A 41 18.98 -4.78 -14.48
C GLU A 41 17.55 -4.64 -15.02
N LYS A 42 17.01 -5.72 -15.59
CA LYS A 42 15.63 -5.79 -16.10
C LYS A 42 14.58 -5.67 -15.00
N TRP A 43 14.93 -6.01 -13.77
CA TRP A 43 13.99 -6.12 -12.64
C TRP A 43 14.20 -5.03 -11.59
N TYR A 44 14.82 -3.91 -11.96
CA TYR A 44 14.84 -2.75 -11.08
C TYR A 44 13.43 -2.22 -10.88
N GLY A 45 12.96 -2.32 -9.64
CA GLY A 45 11.70 -1.75 -9.19
C GLY A 45 11.91 -0.37 -8.57
N ILE A 46 10.86 0.11 -7.92
CA ILE A 46 10.87 1.35 -7.16
C ILE A 46 10.94 1.07 -5.67
N GLU A 47 11.57 1.98 -4.94
CA GLU A 47 11.54 1.99 -3.48
C GLU A 47 10.30 2.74 -2.98
N LEU A 48 9.69 2.22 -1.91
CA LEU A 48 8.52 2.85 -1.28
C LEU A 48 8.89 4.14 -0.53
N MET A 49 10.13 4.26 -0.07
CA MET A 49 10.60 5.44 0.67
C MET A 49 10.28 6.74 -0.09
N ASN A 50 9.73 7.71 0.64
CA ASN A 50 9.30 9.02 0.15
C ASN A 50 8.22 9.01 -0.95
N LYS A 51 7.63 7.85 -1.28
CA LYS A 51 6.47 7.78 -2.19
C LYS A 51 5.18 8.04 -1.44
N THR A 52 4.15 8.47 -2.17
CA THR A 52 2.81 8.67 -1.62
C THR A 52 1.97 7.41 -1.86
N LEU A 53 1.28 6.94 -0.82
CA LEU A 53 0.24 5.91 -0.92
C LEU A 53 -1.13 6.55 -0.74
N GLY A 54 -1.95 6.48 -1.79
CA GLY A 54 -3.37 6.77 -1.73
C GLY A 54 -4.15 5.66 -1.04
N VAL A 55 -4.96 5.98 -0.03
CA VAL A 55 -5.80 5.02 0.71
C VAL A 55 -7.26 5.43 0.60
N ILE A 56 -8.01 4.69 -0.21
CA ILE A 56 -9.46 4.89 -0.37
C ILE A 56 -10.19 3.95 0.60
N GLY A 57 -10.91 4.54 1.56
CA GLY A 57 -11.52 3.85 2.68
C GLY A 57 -10.56 3.70 3.86
N PHE A 58 -10.84 4.39 4.97
CA PHE A 58 -9.97 4.50 6.15
C PHE A 58 -10.62 3.85 7.38
N GLY A 59 -11.25 2.69 7.16
CA GLY A 59 -11.83 1.84 8.18
C GLY A 59 -10.84 0.83 8.75
N ASN A 60 -11.34 -0.38 9.07
CA ASN A 60 -10.54 -1.42 9.74
C ASN A 60 -9.29 -1.85 8.98
N ILE A 61 -9.35 -1.99 7.66
CA ILE A 61 -8.18 -2.46 6.88
C ILE A 61 -7.31 -1.27 6.48
N GLY A 62 -7.89 -0.24 5.85
CA GLY A 62 -7.16 0.90 5.30
C GLY A 62 -6.27 1.63 6.32
N SER A 63 -6.78 1.92 7.51
CA SER A 63 -5.98 2.55 8.58
C SER A 63 -4.77 1.72 9.01
N ARG A 64 -4.92 0.39 9.07
CA ARG A 64 -3.86 -0.53 9.47
C ARG A 64 -2.81 -0.74 8.38
N VAL A 65 -3.22 -0.66 7.11
CA VAL A 65 -2.31 -0.62 5.96
C VAL A 65 -1.54 0.70 5.96
N ALA A 66 -2.22 1.84 6.14
CA ALA A 66 -1.62 3.16 6.18
C ALA A 66 -0.52 3.30 7.24
N ILE A 67 -0.76 2.81 8.46
CA ILE A 67 0.22 2.80 9.55
C ILE A 67 1.48 2.02 9.15
N ARG A 68 1.31 0.84 8.51
CA ARG A 68 2.44 0.02 8.06
C ARG A 68 3.18 0.71 6.92
N ALA A 69 2.48 1.24 5.92
CA ALA A 69 3.08 1.98 4.82
C ALA A 69 3.87 3.22 5.29
N LYS A 70 3.37 3.95 6.30
CA LYS A 70 4.11 5.05 6.94
C LYS A 70 5.43 4.57 7.56
N ALA A 71 5.46 3.38 8.16
CA ALA A 71 6.71 2.78 8.68
C ALA A 71 7.72 2.42 7.58
N PHE A 72 7.29 2.26 6.32
CA PHE A 72 8.18 2.17 5.14
C PHE A 72 8.64 3.55 4.63
N GLY A 73 8.30 4.63 5.34
CA GLY A 73 8.65 6.00 4.97
C GLY A 73 7.79 6.57 3.84
N MET A 74 6.59 6.02 3.63
CA MET A 74 5.63 6.57 2.67
C MET A 74 4.86 7.76 3.27
N LYS A 75 4.50 8.71 2.42
CA LYS A 75 3.46 9.72 2.72
C LYS A 75 2.10 9.08 2.50
N ILE A 76 1.14 9.33 3.39
CA ILE A 76 -0.20 8.76 3.26
C ILE A 76 -1.18 9.87 2.92
N LEU A 77 -1.94 9.65 1.85
CA LEU A 77 -3.07 10.48 1.46
C LEU A 77 -4.33 9.60 1.50
N ALA A 78 -5.25 9.87 2.42
CA ALA A 78 -6.40 9.01 2.67
C ALA A 78 -7.73 9.72 2.40
N TYR A 79 -8.68 9.01 1.81
CA TYR A 79 -10.04 9.48 1.57
C TYR A 79 -11.06 8.51 2.16
N ASP A 80 -11.98 9.03 2.97
CA ASP A 80 -13.14 8.29 3.46
C ASP A 80 -14.27 9.28 3.78
N PRO A 81 -15.44 9.18 3.12
CA PRO A 81 -16.53 10.16 3.26
C PRO A 81 -17.32 10.01 4.57
N TYR A 82 -17.08 8.95 5.36
CA TYR A 82 -17.90 8.61 6.52
C TYR A 82 -17.18 8.78 7.85
N ILE A 83 -15.92 9.21 7.86
CA ILE A 83 -15.16 9.46 9.09
C ILE A 83 -14.72 10.91 9.21
N SER A 84 -14.53 11.35 10.45
CA SER A 84 -13.90 12.64 10.74
C SER A 84 -12.45 12.67 10.23
N ALA A 85 -12.08 13.81 9.63
CA ALA A 85 -10.72 14.18 9.26
C ALA A 85 -9.68 13.86 10.34
N SER A 86 -10.05 14.11 11.60
CA SER A 86 -9.19 13.92 12.76
C SER A 86 -8.64 12.49 12.86
N LYS A 87 -9.41 11.47 12.46
CA LYS A 87 -8.94 10.07 12.51
C LYS A 87 -7.72 9.83 11.61
N ILE A 88 -7.54 10.63 10.57
CA ILE A 88 -6.40 10.56 9.65
C ILE A 88 -5.30 11.49 10.14
N THR A 89 -5.63 12.75 10.44
CA THR A 89 -4.63 13.77 10.80
C THR A 89 -3.96 13.51 12.15
N ASP A 90 -4.66 12.90 13.12
CA ASP A 90 -4.10 12.53 14.44
C ASP A 90 -2.99 11.46 14.32
N LEU A 91 -2.87 10.80 13.16
CA LEU A 91 -1.83 9.83 12.84
C LEU A 91 -0.71 10.43 11.95
N ASP A 92 -0.63 11.75 11.84
CA ASP A 92 0.20 12.51 10.88
C ASP A 92 0.09 11.98 9.45
N MET A 93 -1.14 11.88 8.96
CA MET A 93 -1.47 11.53 7.57
C MET A 93 -2.34 12.64 6.97
N GLU A 94 -2.34 12.75 5.65
CA GLU A 94 -3.10 13.77 4.93
C GLU A 94 -4.46 13.21 4.51
N GLN A 95 -5.51 14.02 4.63
CA GLN A 95 -6.84 13.67 4.14
C GLN A 95 -7.05 14.30 2.76
N ALA A 96 -7.41 13.47 1.77
CA ALA A 96 -7.88 13.94 0.48
C ALA A 96 -9.34 14.41 0.58
N LYS A 97 -9.67 15.46 -0.16
CA LYS A 97 -11.01 16.07 -0.22
C LYS A 97 -11.97 15.23 -1.06
N ASN A 98 -11.45 14.61 -2.11
CA ASN A 98 -12.19 13.77 -3.05
C ASN A 98 -11.28 12.68 -3.63
N LEU A 99 -11.85 11.81 -4.47
CA LEU A 99 -11.09 10.73 -5.10
C LEU A 99 -10.12 11.24 -6.17
N ASP A 100 -10.40 12.36 -6.82
CA ASP A 100 -9.56 12.90 -7.89
C ASP A 100 -8.17 13.31 -7.36
N GLU A 101 -8.12 13.91 -6.17
CA GLU A 101 -6.87 14.28 -5.48
C GLU A 101 -5.95 13.08 -5.19
N ILE A 102 -6.50 11.86 -5.10
CA ILE A 102 -5.71 10.63 -4.93
C ILE A 102 -5.12 10.13 -6.25
N LEU A 103 -5.72 10.48 -7.39
CA LEU A 103 -5.38 9.97 -8.71
C LEU A 103 -4.42 10.89 -9.49
N GLU A 104 -4.22 12.12 -9.03
CA GLU A 104 -3.24 13.08 -9.54
C GLU A 104 -1.79 12.75 -9.11
#